data_AF-A0A3M1MZL8-F1
#
_entry.id   AF-A0A3M1MZL8-F1
#
_cell.length_a   1.000
_cell.length_b   1.000
_cell.length_c   1.000
_cell.angle_alpha   90.00
_cell.angle_beta   90.00
_cell.angle_gamma   90.00
#
_symmetry.space_group_name_H-M   'P 1'
#
loop_
_entity.id
_entity.type
_entity.pdbx_description
1 polymer ?
#
loop_
_entity_poly.entity_id
_entity_poly.type
_entity_poly.pdbx_seq_one_letter_code
_entity_poly.pdbx_strand_id
1 'polypeptide(L)'
;MVRAALPEMPEHIHLVEAGDPVNTYDLVQIADLGLVYTTTVGMEMAMSGVPVIVAGQTHYRNRGFTHDPQTWDAYFAALEDALQHPEAYRLTEEQVNLAWRYASRFFFDYPMPFPWHLVHLKKDVEAWPLERFFSPEGQQRFADTFACLTGEPREWTVDGMQNAE
;
A
#
# COMPACT_ATOMS: atom_id res chain seq x y z
N MET A 1 -4.14 -2.81 -23.83
CA MET A 1 -4.42 -1.38 -23.57
C MET A 1 -3.19 -0.51 -23.84
N VAL A 2 -2.03 -0.74 -23.20
CA VAL A 2 -0.82 0.08 -23.45
C VAL A 2 -0.34 -0.01 -24.90
N ARG A 3 -0.12 -1.21 -25.45
CA ARG A 3 0.28 -1.39 -26.86
C ARG A 3 -0.72 -0.85 -27.89
N ALA A 4 -2.00 -0.70 -27.51
CA ALA A 4 -3.00 -0.10 -28.39
C ALA A 4 -2.92 1.43 -28.38
N ALA A 5 -2.57 2.03 -27.24
CA ALA A 5 -2.36 3.47 -27.11
C ALA A 5 -0.97 3.91 -27.63
N LEU A 6 0.01 3.00 -27.62
CA LEU A 6 1.38 3.24 -28.05
C LEU A 6 1.86 2.07 -28.93
N PRO A 7 1.46 2.03 -30.22
CA PRO A 7 1.75 0.90 -31.12
C PRO A 7 3.24 0.73 -31.42
N GLU A 8 3.95 1.85 -31.58
CA GLU A 8 5.40 1.88 -31.73
C GLU A 8 6.01 2.36 -30.41
N MET A 9 6.63 1.43 -29.68
CA MET A 9 7.25 1.71 -28.40
C MET A 9 8.70 2.14 -28.63
N PRO A 10 9.12 3.32 -28.15
CA PRO A 10 10.52 3.73 -28.20
C PRO A 10 11.44 2.73 -27.49
N GLU A 11 12.68 2.62 -27.95
CA GLU A 11 13.65 1.64 -27.40
C GLU A 11 13.92 1.80 -25.90
N HIS A 12 13.73 3.01 -25.35
CA HIS A 12 13.93 3.33 -23.93
C HIS A 12 12.69 3.08 -23.05
N ILE A 13 11.62 2.52 -23.61
CA ILE A 13 10.41 2.15 -22.86
C ILE A 13 10.27 0.63 -22.90
N HIS A 14 10.27 0.02 -21.72
CA HIS A 14 10.07 -1.41 -21.55
C HIS A 14 8.74 -1.67 -20.85
N LEU A 15 7.86 -2.42 -21.50
CA LEU A 15 6.59 -2.86 -20.92
C LEU A 15 6.77 -4.25 -20.30
N VAL A 16 6.59 -4.34 -18.99
CA VAL A 16 6.50 -5.61 -18.24
C VAL A 16 5.04 -5.99 -18.10
N GLU A 17 4.65 -7.13 -18.67
CA GLU A 17 3.28 -7.66 -18.63
C GLU A 17 3.06 -8.55 -17.40
N ALA A 18 1.80 -8.78 -17.02
CA ALA A 18 1.46 -9.51 -15.80
C ALA A 18 1.96 -10.97 -15.76
N GLY A 19 2.25 -11.57 -16.92
CA GLY A 19 2.77 -12.93 -17.04
C GLY A 19 4.29 -13.00 -17.22
N ASP A 20 4.98 -11.86 -17.30
CA ASP A 20 6.43 -11.85 -17.48
C ASP A 20 7.12 -12.36 -16.20
N PRO A 21 8.21 -13.13 -16.31
CA PRO A 21 8.92 -13.69 -15.17
C PRO A 21 9.84 -12.64 -14.49
N VAL A 22 9.34 -11.42 -14.31
CA VAL A 22 10.08 -10.30 -13.72
C VAL A 22 9.54 -10.06 -12.32
N ASN A 23 10.44 -10.08 -11.34
CA ASN A 23 10.10 -9.77 -9.96
C ASN A 23 9.98 -8.25 -9.78
N THR A 24 8.88 -7.78 -9.20
CA THR A 24 8.67 -6.36 -8.89
C THR A 24 9.79 -5.80 -8.01
N TYR A 25 10.31 -6.58 -7.06
CA TYR A 25 11.35 -6.11 -6.13
C TYR A 25 12.69 -5.88 -6.82
N ASP A 26 13.01 -6.64 -7.88
CA ASP A 26 14.21 -6.40 -8.69
C ASP A 26 14.11 -5.05 -9.41
N LEU A 27 12.91 -4.70 -9.90
CA LEU A 27 12.63 -3.39 -10.51
C LEU A 27 12.76 -2.25 -9.49
N VAL A 28 12.28 -2.46 -8.26
CA VAL A 28 12.40 -1.46 -7.19
C VAL A 28 13.87 -1.18 -6.86
N GLN A 29 14.71 -2.21 -6.78
CA GLN A 29 16.13 -2.05 -6.43
C GLN A 29 16.94 -1.23 -7.44
N ILE A 30 16.57 -1.31 -8.72
CA ILE A 30 17.26 -0.57 -9.79
C ILE A 30 16.60 0.77 -10.11
N ALA A 31 15.48 1.10 -9.47
CA ALA A 31 14.74 2.33 -9.75
C ALA A 31 15.35 3.54 -9.03
N ASP A 32 15.43 4.66 -9.76
CA ASP A 32 15.73 5.97 -9.19
C ASP A 32 14.48 6.71 -8.71
N LEU A 33 13.32 6.42 -9.32
CA LEU A 33 12.06 7.08 -9.05
C LEU A 33 10.87 6.17 -9.36
N GLY A 34 9.87 6.14 -8.49
CA GLY A 34 8.58 5.49 -8.72
C GLY A 34 7.49 6.49 -9.10
N LEU A 35 6.74 6.20 -10.15
CA LEU A 35 5.51 6.91 -10.52
C LEU A 35 4.34 5.98 -10.31
N VAL A 36 3.48 6.28 -9.33
CA VAL A 36 2.42 5.37 -8.90
C VAL A 36 1.06 6.03 -8.88
N TYR A 37 0.02 5.23 -9.09
CA TYR A 37 -1.37 5.67 -8.97
C TYR A 37 -2.01 5.18 -7.67
N THR A 38 -2.38 3.89 -7.59
CA THR A 38 -3.07 3.29 -6.43
C THR A 38 -2.46 1.98 -5.94
N THR A 39 -1.31 1.57 -6.49
CA THR A 39 -0.63 0.33 -6.08
C THR A 39 -0.01 0.46 -4.69
N THR A 40 0.05 -0.63 -3.92
CA THR A 40 0.80 -0.71 -2.66
C THR A 40 2.31 -0.71 -2.88
N VAL A 41 2.79 -1.03 -4.09
CA VAL A 41 4.22 -1.04 -4.42
C VAL A 41 4.88 0.32 -4.17
N GLY A 42 4.16 1.44 -4.31
CA GLY A 42 4.72 2.75 -3.98
C GLY A 42 5.10 2.91 -2.50
N MET A 43 4.40 2.22 -1.58
CA MET A 43 4.80 2.18 -0.18
C MET A 43 6.06 1.32 0.02
N GLU A 44 6.14 0.18 -0.66
CA GLU A 44 7.31 -0.73 -0.61
C GLU A 44 8.57 -0.09 -1.21
N MET A 45 8.41 0.72 -2.25
CA MET A 45 9.47 1.56 -2.82
C MET A 45 9.99 2.56 -1.79
N ALA A 46 9.10 3.27 -1.08
CA ALA A 46 9.49 4.19 -0.03
C ALA A 46 10.18 3.49 1.15
N MET A 47 9.73 2.29 1.52
CA MET A 47 10.41 1.43 2.51
C MET A 47 11.83 1.01 2.09
N SER A 48 12.10 1.02 0.78
CA SER A 48 13.42 0.73 0.19
C SER A 48 14.25 2.00 -0.07
N GLY A 49 13.76 3.18 0.35
CA GLY A 49 14.44 4.47 0.15
C GLY A 49 14.29 5.07 -1.25
N VAL A 50 13.51 4.44 -2.13
CA VAL A 50 13.24 4.95 -3.49
C VAL A 50 12.14 6.03 -3.41
N PRO A 51 12.37 7.24 -3.93
CA PRO A 51 11.34 8.26 -3.95
C PRO A 51 10.17 7.85 -4.83
N VAL A 52 8.98 8.28 -4.42
CA VAL A 52 7.74 7.97 -5.13
C VAL A 52 6.90 9.22 -5.30
N ILE A 53 6.52 9.52 -6.55
CA ILE A 53 5.51 10.52 -6.88
C ILE A 53 4.16 9.82 -7.03
N VAL A 54 3.22 10.19 -6.17
CA VAL A 54 1.88 9.61 -6.13
C VAL A 54 0.92 10.49 -6.95
N ALA A 55 0.38 9.94 -8.02
CA ALA A 55 -0.62 10.61 -8.86
C ALA A 55 -2.07 10.30 -8.45
N GLY A 56 -2.32 9.18 -7.77
CA GLY A 56 -3.66 8.75 -7.35
C GLY A 56 -3.99 9.04 -5.88
N GLN A 57 -5.19 8.59 -5.47
CA GLN A 57 -5.63 8.64 -4.07
C GLN A 57 -5.41 7.27 -3.41
N THR A 58 -4.24 7.11 -2.80
CA THR A 58 -3.87 5.90 -2.06
C THR A 58 -3.78 6.18 -0.56
N HIS A 59 -3.95 5.14 0.25
CA HIS A 59 -4.05 5.23 1.71
C HIS A 59 -2.76 5.78 2.38
N TYR A 60 -1.61 5.55 1.75
CA TYR A 60 -0.29 5.99 2.22
C TYR A 60 0.13 7.39 1.70
N ARG A 61 -0.73 8.07 0.92
CA ARG A 61 -0.50 9.45 0.47
C ARG A 61 -0.52 10.43 1.65
N ASN A 62 0.26 11.51 1.56
CA ASN A 62 0.36 12.58 2.56
C ASN A 62 0.78 12.07 3.95
N ARG A 63 1.60 11.03 3.98
CA ARG A 63 2.12 10.43 5.23
C ARG A 63 3.57 10.81 5.53
N GLY A 64 4.19 11.64 4.70
CA GLY A 64 5.54 12.19 4.93
C GLY A 64 6.69 11.44 4.25
N PHE A 65 6.40 10.35 3.55
CA PHE A 65 7.39 9.52 2.83
C PHE A 65 7.11 9.39 1.33
N THR A 66 6.24 10.24 0.79
CA THR A 66 5.91 10.31 -0.65
C THR A 66 5.88 11.76 -1.12
N HIS A 67 6.03 11.96 -2.43
CA HIS A 67 5.79 13.23 -3.10
C HIS A 67 4.37 13.25 -3.66
N ASP A 68 3.55 14.19 -3.19
CA ASP A 68 2.10 14.16 -3.38
C ASP A 68 1.57 15.42 -4.12
N PRO A 69 1.95 15.63 -5.40
CA PRO A 69 1.51 16.79 -6.17
C PRO A 69 -0.01 16.80 -6.35
N GLN A 70 -0.62 17.97 -6.22
CA GLN A 70 -2.09 18.14 -6.25
C GLN A 70 -2.61 18.66 -7.60
N THR A 71 -1.70 19.04 -8.51
CA THR A 71 -2.01 19.58 -9.83
C THR A 71 -1.10 18.96 -10.89
N TRP A 72 -1.51 19.05 -12.15
CA TRP A 72 -0.70 18.61 -13.29
C TRP A 72 0.64 19.35 -13.35
N ASP A 73 0.63 20.67 -13.20
CA ASP A 73 1.85 21.48 -13.23
C ASP A 73 2.81 21.09 -12.09
N ALA A 74 2.29 20.88 -10.87
CA ALA A 74 3.11 20.43 -9.75
C ALA A 74 3.66 19.01 -9.95
N TYR A 75 2.92 18.14 -10.63
CA TYR A 75 3.37 16.80 -10.96
C TYR A 75 4.55 16.83 -11.93
N PHE A 76 4.43 17.59 -13.03
CA PHE A 76 5.52 17.71 -14.00
C PHE A 76 6.73 18.43 -13.41
N ALA A 77 6.53 19.47 -12.60
CA ALA A 77 7.62 20.16 -11.91
C ALA A 77 8.39 19.21 -10.98
N ALA A 78 7.68 18.41 -10.16
CA ALA A 78 8.31 17.44 -9.28
C ALA A 78 9.05 16.33 -10.06
N LEU A 79 8.47 15.88 -11.19
CA LEU A 79 9.11 14.89 -12.06
C LEU A 79 10.40 15.44 -12.70
N GLU A 80 10.35 16.65 -13.26
CA GLU A 80 11.52 17.28 -13.89
C GLU A 80 12.65 17.49 -12.88
N ASP A 81 12.32 17.98 -11.68
CA ASP A 81 13.28 18.21 -10.61
C ASP A 81 13.91 16.90 -10.11
N ALA A 82 13.10 15.84 -9.92
CA ALA A 82 13.58 14.52 -9.55
C ALA A 82 14.49 13.89 -10.61
N LEU A 83 14.22 14.11 -11.90
CA LEU A 83 15.07 13.62 -12.99
C LEU A 83 16.40 14.38 -13.10
N GLN A 84 16.42 15.67 -12.75
CA GLN A 84 17.65 16.47 -12.74
C GLN A 84 18.50 16.21 -11.49
N HIS A 85 17.86 15.87 -10.37
CA HIS A 85 18.49 15.73 -9.06
C HIS A 85 18.07 14.44 -8.32
N PRO A 86 18.28 13.24 -8.91
CA PRO A 86 17.75 11.99 -8.36
C PRO A 86 18.23 11.68 -6.94
N GLU A 87 19.49 11.96 -6.63
CA GLU A 87 20.06 11.75 -5.30
C GLU A 87 19.42 12.66 -4.24
N ALA A 88 19.01 13.87 -4.61
CA ALA A 88 18.35 14.80 -3.69
C ALA A 88 16.93 14.37 -3.33
N TYR A 89 16.33 13.49 -4.13
CA TYR A 89 15.00 12.94 -3.89
C TYR A 89 15.04 11.65 -3.08
N ARG A 90 16.20 11.01 -2.90
CA ARG A 90 16.31 9.81 -2.06
C ARG A 90 15.76 10.09 -0.65
N LEU A 91 14.96 9.16 -0.15
CA LEU A 91 14.32 9.34 1.14
C LEU A 91 15.36 9.30 2.26
N THR A 92 15.16 10.15 3.26
CA THR A 92 15.98 10.11 4.48
C THR A 92 15.66 8.85 5.29
N GLU A 93 16.58 8.47 6.18
CA GLU A 93 16.36 7.35 7.11
C GLU A 93 15.07 7.53 7.94
N GLU A 94 14.75 8.76 8.33
CA GLU A 94 13.52 9.08 9.05
C GLU A 94 12.26 8.79 8.20
N GLN A 95 12.27 9.17 6.92
CA GLN A 95 11.16 8.91 6.01
C GLN A 95 11.01 7.42 5.70
N VAL A 96 12.12 6.70 5.54
CA VAL A 96 12.11 5.24 5.38
C VAL A 96 11.50 4.57 6.62
N ASN A 97 11.95 4.96 7.82
CA ASN A 97 11.40 4.45 9.07
C ASN A 97 9.92 4.78 9.23
N LEU A 98 9.47 5.95 8.75
CA LEU A 98 8.06 6.32 8.74
C LEU A 98 7.24 5.45 7.79
N ALA A 99 7.77 5.12 6.60
CA ALA A 99 7.14 4.20 5.67
C ALA A 99 6.99 2.80 6.28
N TRP A 100 8.05 2.26 6.91
CA TRP A 100 8.00 0.99 7.64
C TRP A 100 6.97 1.01 8.78
N ARG A 101 6.96 2.06 9.60
CA ARG A 101 5.98 2.22 10.70
C ARG A 101 4.55 2.29 10.21
N TYR A 102 4.32 2.92 9.06
CA TYR A 102 3.00 2.97 8.44
C TYR A 102 2.61 1.59 7.89
N ALA A 103 3.51 0.92 7.17
CA ALA A 103 3.28 -0.42 6.62
C ALA A 103 2.96 -1.44 7.72
N SER A 104 3.73 -1.45 8.81
CA SER A 104 3.48 -2.33 9.95
C SER A 104 2.09 -2.11 10.53
N ARG A 105 1.70 -0.84 10.75
CA ARG A 105 0.35 -0.51 11.22
C ARG A 105 -0.72 -0.95 10.23
N PHE A 106 -0.51 -0.72 8.95
CA PHE A 106 -1.49 -1.04 7.91
C PHE A 106 -1.71 -2.55 7.74
N PHE A 107 -0.65 -3.36 7.84
CA PHE A 107 -0.74 -4.81 7.62
C PHE A 107 -1.01 -5.62 8.89
N PHE A 108 -0.59 -5.15 10.06
CA PHE A 108 -0.67 -5.94 11.30
C PHE A 108 -1.65 -5.36 12.33
N ASP A 109 -1.70 -4.03 12.47
CA ASP A 109 -2.55 -3.41 13.49
C ASP A 109 -3.94 -3.06 12.96
N TYR A 110 -4.02 -2.58 11.71
CA TYR A 110 -5.25 -2.09 11.11
C TYR A 110 -6.27 -3.20 10.80
N PRO A 111 -5.88 -4.36 10.24
CA PRO A 111 -6.84 -5.43 9.97
C PRO A 111 -7.41 -5.99 11.28
N MET A 112 -8.72 -6.17 11.33
CA MET A 112 -9.39 -6.80 12.46
C MET A 112 -9.81 -8.23 12.09
N PRO A 113 -9.92 -9.13 13.07
CA PRO A 113 -10.43 -10.48 12.82
C PRO A 113 -11.79 -10.43 12.13
N PHE A 114 -11.90 -11.05 10.96
CA PHE A 114 -13.18 -11.17 10.25
C PHE A 114 -13.35 -12.61 9.78
N PRO A 115 -14.53 -13.23 9.97
CA PRO A 115 -14.69 -14.66 9.70
C PRO A 115 -14.68 -15.02 8.22
N TRP A 116 -15.00 -14.08 7.32
CA TRP A 116 -15.25 -14.36 5.89
C TRP A 116 -14.25 -13.69 4.97
N HIS A 117 -13.36 -14.48 4.37
CA HIS A 117 -12.34 -14.00 3.44
C HIS A 117 -12.80 -14.20 1.99
N LEU A 118 -12.56 -13.21 1.12
CA LEU A 118 -13.02 -13.24 -0.28
C LEU A 118 -12.60 -14.52 -1.02
N VAL A 119 -11.35 -14.97 -0.83
CA VAL A 119 -10.77 -16.14 -1.51
C VAL A 119 -11.36 -17.47 -1.00
N HIS A 120 -11.85 -17.50 0.24
CA HIS A 120 -12.34 -18.71 0.90
C HIS A 120 -13.80 -18.61 1.36
N LEU A 121 -14.55 -17.64 0.81
CA LEU A 121 -15.86 -17.23 1.29
C LEU A 121 -16.81 -18.40 1.56
N LYS A 122 -16.90 -19.35 0.62
CA LYS A 122 -17.78 -20.51 0.77
C LYS A 122 -17.42 -21.35 2.00
N LYS A 123 -16.14 -21.70 2.15
CA LYS A 123 -15.66 -22.51 3.30
C LYS A 123 -15.84 -21.75 4.61
N ASP A 124 -15.58 -20.45 4.57
CA ASP A 124 -15.67 -19.59 5.74
C ASP A 124 -17.12 -19.42 6.20
N VAL A 125 -18.08 -19.28 5.28
CA VAL A 125 -19.53 -19.22 5.61
C VAL A 125 -20.04 -20.55 6.15
N GLU A 126 -19.55 -21.68 5.64
CA GLU A 126 -19.86 -23.01 6.20
C GLU A 126 -19.29 -23.18 7.62
N ALA A 127 -18.08 -22.67 7.88
CA ALA A 127 -17.45 -22.74 9.19
C ALA A 127 -18.03 -21.73 10.21
N TRP A 128 -18.38 -20.53 9.73
CA TRP A 128 -18.94 -19.42 10.48
C TRP A 128 -20.27 -18.98 9.85
N PRO A 129 -21.33 -19.78 10.00
CA PRO A 129 -22.67 -19.34 9.60
C PRO A 129 -23.11 -18.18 10.50
N LEU A 130 -24.07 -17.38 10.04
CA LEU A 130 -24.53 -16.18 10.76
C LEU A 130 -24.97 -16.50 12.19
N GLU A 131 -25.63 -17.63 12.40
CA GLU A 131 -26.11 -18.07 13.71
C GLU A 131 -24.95 -18.30 14.69
N ARG A 132 -23.84 -18.89 14.23
CA ARG A 132 -22.63 -19.09 15.04
C ARG A 132 -21.88 -17.78 15.25
N PHE A 133 -21.82 -16.94 14.23
CA PHE A 133 -21.20 -15.61 14.31
C PHE A 133 -21.88 -14.71 15.35
N PHE A 134 -23.21 -14.75 15.46
CA PHE A 134 -23.95 -14.01 16.49
C PHE A 134 -24.08 -14.74 17.84
N SER A 135 -23.51 -15.94 17.97
CA SER A 135 -23.46 -16.67 19.25
C SER A 135 -22.45 -16.04 20.23
N PRO A 136 -22.46 -16.42 21.52
CA PRO A 136 -21.45 -15.95 22.48
C PRO A 136 -20.00 -16.21 22.02
N GLU A 137 -19.74 -17.32 21.33
CA GLU A 137 -18.42 -17.64 20.77
C GLU A 137 -18.02 -16.61 19.70
N GLY A 138 -18.92 -16.29 18.79
CA GLY A 138 -18.65 -15.33 17.72
C GLY A 138 -18.52 -13.90 18.25
N GLN A 139 -19.35 -13.52 19.24
CA GLN A 139 -19.24 -12.22 19.91
C GLN A 139 -17.89 -12.06 20.63
N GLN A 140 -17.40 -13.09 21.32
CA GLN A 140 -16.08 -13.05 21.96
C GLN A 140 -14.94 -12.78 20.97
N ARG A 141 -15.08 -13.20 19.71
CA ARG A 141 -14.02 -13.14 18.71
C ARG A 141 -14.13 -11.96 17.74
N PHE A 142 -15.34 -11.49 17.46
CA PHE A 142 -15.62 -10.56 16.36
C PHE A 142 -16.46 -9.33 16.76
N ALA A 143 -16.87 -9.20 18.02
CA ALA A 143 -17.70 -8.07 18.46
C ALA A 143 -17.08 -6.71 18.10
N ASP A 144 -15.79 -6.52 18.37
CA ASP A 144 -15.09 -5.27 18.09
C ASP A 144 -15.11 -4.91 16.59
N THR A 145 -14.98 -5.92 15.73
CA THR A 145 -15.05 -5.73 14.28
C THR A 145 -16.44 -5.27 13.85
N PHE A 146 -17.48 -5.87 14.42
CA PHE A 146 -18.86 -5.49 14.13
C PHE A 146 -19.20 -4.09 14.66
N ALA A 147 -18.83 -3.79 15.91
CA ALA A 147 -18.96 -2.47 16.52
C ALA A 147 -18.36 -1.39 15.61
N CYS A 148 -17.13 -1.61 15.13
CA CYS A 148 -16.46 -0.70 14.20
C CYS A 148 -17.20 -0.56 12.86
N LEU A 149 -17.68 -1.66 12.27
CA LEU A 149 -18.50 -1.61 11.04
C LEU A 149 -19.83 -0.87 11.23
N THR A 150 -20.38 -0.85 12.44
CA THR A 150 -21.57 -0.08 12.79
C THR A 150 -21.29 1.38 13.17
N GLY A 151 -20.03 1.82 13.08
CA GLY A 151 -19.62 3.20 13.31
C GLY A 151 -19.10 3.49 14.72
N GLU A 152 -18.94 2.48 15.58
CA GLU A 152 -18.26 2.67 16.86
C GLU A 152 -16.76 2.92 16.63
N PRO A 153 -16.16 3.90 17.33
CA PRO A 153 -14.73 4.17 17.18
C PRO A 153 -13.92 3.01 17.73
N ARG A 154 -12.89 2.60 16.99
CA ARG A 154 -11.91 1.64 17.47
C ARG A 154 -10.95 2.28 18.46
N GLU A 155 -10.77 1.65 19.62
CA GLU A 155 -9.72 2.02 20.56
C GLU A 155 -8.37 1.45 20.09
N TRP A 156 -7.34 2.29 20.05
CA TRP A 156 -5.99 1.91 19.67
C TRP A 156 -5.14 1.73 20.93
N THR A 157 -4.80 0.50 21.28
CA THR A 157 -3.87 0.19 22.37
C THR A 157 -2.43 0.14 21.87
N VAL A 158 -1.49 0.69 22.63
CA VAL A 158 -0.07 0.85 22.24
C VAL A 158 0.70 -0.49 22.24
N ASP A 159 0.13 -1.55 22.80
CA ASP A 159 0.82 -2.84 23.07
C ASP A 159 1.20 -3.66 21.82
N GLY A 160 0.64 -3.35 20.64
CA GLY A 160 1.07 -3.99 19.37
C GLY A 160 2.51 -3.65 18.95
N MET A 161 3.15 -2.67 19.60
CA MET A 161 4.47 -2.15 19.25
C MET A 161 5.66 -2.87 19.91
N GLN A 162 5.44 -3.92 20.71
CA GLN A 162 6.52 -4.60 21.46
C GLN A 162 7.08 -5.87 20.79
N ASN A 163 6.46 -6.38 19.71
CA ASN A 163 6.87 -7.66 19.09
C ASN A 163 7.46 -7.52 17.68
N ALA A 164 8.14 -6.40 17.41
CA ALA A 164 8.88 -6.19 16.17
C ALA A 164 10.30 -5.69 16.48
N GLU A 165 11.08 -6.56 17.13
CA GLU A 165 12.55 -6.52 17.16
C GLU A 165 13.08 -7.81 16.51
#